data_AF-A0A378QQC0-F1
#
_entry.id   AF-A0A378QQC0-F1
#
_cell.length_a   1.000
_cell.length_b   1.000
_cell.length_c   1.000
_cell.angle_alpha   90.00
_cell.angle_beta   90.00
_cell.angle_gamma   90.00
#
_symmetry.space_group_name_H-M   'P 1'
#
loop_
_entity.id
_entity.type
_entity.pdbx_description
1 polymer ?
#
loop_
_entity_poly.entity_id
_entity_poly.type
_entity_poly.pdbx_seq_one_letter_code
_entity_poly.pdbx_strand_id
1 'polypeptide(L)'
;MKHSHPFWQIIRTVPNFPKADIDFYDITPLLWHVDELINELLNALPDGMIDEVECFATTEARGFVIGSLLSGRTGKPLLLIRKAGKLPPPAIAKAMT
;
A
#
# COMPACT_ATOMS: atom_id res chain seq x y z
N MET A 1 -3.97 -7.84 -21.37
CA MET A 1 -4.45 -8.99 -20.58
C MET A 1 -4.51 -8.55 -19.13
N LYS A 2 -5.60 -8.81 -18.41
CA LYS A 2 -5.61 -8.61 -16.95
C LYS A 2 -4.51 -9.55 -16.40
N HIS A 3 -3.58 -9.03 -15.59
CA HIS A 3 -2.49 -9.79 -14.95
C HIS A 3 -1.19 -10.05 -15.78
N SER A 4 -0.70 -9.08 -16.55
CA SER A 4 0.57 -9.24 -17.31
C SER A 4 1.86 -9.04 -16.49
N HIS A 5 1.78 -8.46 -15.29
CA HIS A 5 2.96 -8.20 -14.45
C HIS A 5 3.46 -9.49 -13.75
N PRO A 6 4.78 -9.76 -13.65
CA PRO A 6 5.33 -10.96 -13.02
C PRO A 6 4.83 -11.22 -11.59
N PHE A 7 4.53 -10.17 -10.83
CA PHE A 7 3.98 -10.28 -9.48
C PHE A 7 2.68 -11.10 -9.39
N TRP A 8 1.92 -11.24 -10.47
CA TRP A 8 0.73 -12.09 -10.47
C TRP A 8 1.04 -13.58 -10.28
N GLN A 9 2.28 -14.02 -10.50
CA GLN A 9 2.73 -15.38 -10.17
C GLN A 9 3.02 -15.56 -8.67
N ILE A 10 3.25 -14.46 -7.94
CA ILE A 10 3.58 -14.44 -6.52
C ILE A 10 2.34 -14.16 -5.66
N ILE A 11 1.42 -13.34 -6.17
CA ILE A 11 0.14 -13.03 -5.51
C ILE A 11 -0.72 -14.31 -5.43
N ARG A 12 -1.18 -14.63 -4.23
CA ARG A 12 -2.09 -15.75 -3.99
C ARG A 12 -3.53 -15.28 -4.06
N THR A 13 -4.36 -15.95 -4.85
CA THR A 13 -5.82 -15.76 -4.81
C THR A 13 -6.44 -16.66 -3.73
N VAL A 14 -7.24 -16.06 -2.85
CA VAL A 14 -8.06 -16.75 -1.86
C VAL A 14 -9.53 -16.54 -2.25
N PRO A 15 -10.18 -17.53 -2.87
CA PRO A 15 -11.55 -17.38 -3.35
C PRO A 15 -12.54 -17.33 -2.19
N ASN A 16 -13.65 -16.61 -2.39
CA ASN A 16 -14.75 -16.45 -1.44
C ASN A 16 -14.34 -15.89 -0.06
N PHE A 17 -13.41 -14.93 -0.05
CA PHE A 17 -12.92 -14.29 1.18
C PHE A 17 -12.98 -12.76 1.09
N PRO A 18 -13.38 -12.03 2.15
CA PRO A 18 -13.90 -12.54 3.43
C PRO A 18 -15.38 -12.96 3.36
N LYS A 19 -16.02 -12.88 2.19
CA LYS A 19 -17.40 -13.28 1.93
C LYS A 19 -17.50 -13.95 0.55
N ALA A 20 -18.60 -14.65 0.32
CA ALA A 20 -18.90 -15.29 -0.96
C ALA A 20 -18.82 -14.31 -2.14
N ASP A 21 -18.44 -14.85 -3.30
CA ASP A 21 -18.33 -14.15 -4.58
C ASP A 21 -17.28 -13.02 -4.61
N ILE A 22 -16.32 -13.05 -3.67
CA ILE A 22 -15.14 -12.17 -3.66
C ILE A 22 -13.87 -13.00 -3.71
N ASP A 23 -13.02 -12.71 -4.69
CA ASP A 23 -11.63 -13.14 -4.69
C ASP A 23 -10.77 -12.17 -3.91
N PHE A 24 -10.10 -12.67 -2.86
CA PHE A 24 -9.12 -11.90 -2.11
C PHE A 24 -7.72 -12.15 -2.66
N TYR A 25 -7.06 -11.09 -3.11
CA TYR A 25 -5.68 -11.14 -3.56
C TYR A 25 -4.73 -10.89 -2.38
N ASP A 26 -4.17 -11.98 -1.88
CA ASP A 26 -3.17 -11.95 -0.82
C ASP A 26 -1.80 -11.56 -1.41
N ILE A 27 -1.41 -10.32 -1.15
CA ILE A 27 -0.13 -9.74 -1.58
C ILE A 27 1.01 -10.03 -0.60
N THR A 28 0.75 -10.69 0.54
CA THR A 28 1.77 -10.91 1.57
C THR A 28 3.00 -11.69 1.08
N PRO A 29 2.93 -12.63 0.11
CA PRO A 29 4.12 -13.28 -0.42
C PRO A 29 5.08 -12.31 -1.14
N LEU A 30 4.60 -11.17 -1.65
CA LEU A 30 5.48 -10.14 -2.23
C LEU A 30 6.42 -9.53 -1.18
N LEU A 31 6.09 -9.63 0.11
CA LEU A 31 6.94 -9.16 1.20
C LEU A 31 8.18 -10.04 1.43
N TRP A 32 8.31 -11.17 0.73
CA TRP A 32 9.57 -11.91 0.66
C TRP A 32 10.53 -11.37 -0.41
N HIS A 33 10.04 -10.47 -1.27
CA HIS A 33 10.75 -9.88 -2.40
C HIS A 33 10.77 -8.35 -2.27
N VAL A 34 11.08 -7.85 -1.07
CA VAL A 34 10.89 -6.43 -0.67
C VAL A 34 11.58 -5.46 -1.62
N ASP A 35 12.82 -5.73 -2.03
CA ASP A 35 13.57 -4.80 -2.87
C ASP A 35 12.96 -4.67 -4.28
N GLU A 36 12.57 -5.79 -4.89
CA GLU A 36 11.90 -5.81 -6.19
C GLU A 36 10.52 -5.14 -6.09
N LEU A 37 9.77 -5.45 -5.04
CA LEU A 37 8.48 -4.81 -4.77
C LEU A 37 8.61 -3.29 -4.67
N ILE A 38 9.56 -2.78 -3.89
CA ILE A 38 9.79 -1.34 -3.75
C ILE A 38 10.17 -0.72 -5.09
N ASN A 39 11.09 -1.34 -5.83
CA ASN A 39 11.55 -0.82 -7.12
C ASN A 39 10.39 -0.72 -8.12
N GLU A 40 9.59 -1.78 -8.27
CA GLU A 40 8.43 -1.76 -9.17
C GLU A 40 7.36 -0.75 -8.76
N LEU A 41 7.13 -0.58 -7.45
CA LEU A 41 6.21 0.45 -6.96
C LEU A 41 6.68 1.86 -7.28
N LEU A 42 7.98 2.13 -7.18
CA LEU A 42 8.56 3.43 -7.54
C LEU A 42 8.57 3.65 -9.05
N ASN A 43 8.88 2.62 -9.84
CA ASN A 43 8.85 2.66 -11.31
C ASN A 43 7.43 2.84 -11.87
N ALA A 44 6.41 2.42 -11.13
CA ALA A 44 5.01 2.61 -11.52
C ALA A 44 4.51 4.06 -11.35
N LEU A 45 5.26 4.91 -10.64
CA LEU A 45 4.94 6.33 -10.49
C LEU A 45 5.41 7.11 -11.73
N PRO A 46 4.75 8.24 -12.07
CA PRO A 46 5.26 9.13 -13.11
C PRO A 46 6.68 9.61 -12.80
N ASP A 47 7.50 9.79 -13.82
CA ASP A 47 8.87 10.30 -13.69
C ASP A 47 8.88 11.62 -12.90
N GLY A 48 9.80 11.73 -11.94
CA GLY A 48 9.96 12.92 -11.08
C GLY A 48 8.91 13.08 -9.97
N MET A 49 7.83 12.28 -9.96
CA MET A 49 6.77 12.38 -8.94
C MET A 49 7.31 12.28 -7.51
N ILE A 50 8.29 11.40 -7.29
CA ILE A 50 8.89 11.20 -5.96
C ILE A 50 9.64 12.45 -5.46
N ASP A 51 10.19 13.25 -6.37
CA ASP A 51 10.89 14.48 -6.00
C ASP A 51 9.89 15.55 -5.54
N GLU A 52 8.71 15.61 -6.17
CA GLU A 52 7.65 16.59 -5.88
C GLU A 52 6.82 16.28 -4.63
N VAL A 53 6.61 15.00 -4.28
CA VAL A 53 5.79 14.64 -3.12
C VAL A 53 6.51 14.91 -1.80
N GLU A 54 5.77 15.41 -0.81
CA GLU A 54 6.32 15.71 0.52
C GLU A 54 6.27 14.52 1.48
N CYS A 55 5.30 13.62 1.33
CA CYS A 55 5.13 12.46 2.19
C CYS A 55 4.30 11.35 1.52
N PHE A 56 4.33 10.14 2.08
CA PHE A 56 3.37 9.10 1.79
C PHE A 56 2.24 9.13 2.81
N ALA A 57 0.99 9.07 2.35
CA ALA A 57 -0.17 8.89 3.23
C ALA A 57 -0.74 7.49 3.04
N THR A 58 -0.90 6.74 4.12
CA THR A 58 -1.35 5.34 4.05
C THR A 58 -2.54 5.04 4.93
N THR A 59 -3.46 4.22 4.41
CA THR A 59 -4.63 3.75 5.16
C THR A 59 -4.35 2.42 5.86
N GLU A 60 -4.97 2.24 7.02
CA GLU A 60 -4.76 1.04 7.83
C GLU A 60 -5.34 -0.24 7.20
N ALA A 61 -4.86 -1.43 7.56
CA ALA A 61 -3.58 -1.71 8.21
C ALA A 61 -2.51 -2.15 7.20
N ARG A 62 -2.90 -2.85 6.14
CA ARG A 62 -1.98 -3.41 5.13
C ARG A 62 -1.21 -2.33 4.37
N GLY A 63 -1.82 -1.16 4.15
CA GLY A 63 -1.16 -0.02 3.52
C GLY A 63 0.05 0.47 4.30
N PHE A 64 0.05 0.33 5.64
CA PHE A 64 1.18 0.75 6.48
C PHE A 64 2.47 0.00 6.16
N VAL A 65 2.36 -1.29 5.82
CA VAL A 65 3.54 -2.11 5.49
C VAL A 65 4.22 -1.54 4.26
N ILE A 66 3.47 -1.35 3.18
CA ILE A 66 4.01 -0.82 1.92
C ILE A 66 4.49 0.63 2.08
N GLY A 67 3.71 1.48 2.75
CA GLY A 67 4.11 2.87 2.98
C GLY A 67 5.38 3.00 3.82
N SER A 68 5.57 2.14 4.82
CA SER A 68 6.78 2.14 5.63
C SER A 68 8.00 1.74 4.82
N LEU A 69 7.86 0.77 3.90
CA LEU A 69 8.92 0.37 2.98
C LEU A 69 9.30 1.51 2.02
N LEU A 70 8.32 2.18 1.41
CA LEU A 70 8.55 3.31 0.50
C LEU A 70 9.15 4.52 1.22
N SER A 71 8.62 4.85 2.40
CA SER A 71 9.15 5.91 3.27
C SER A 71 10.60 5.63 3.66
N GLY A 72 10.90 4.41 4.10
CA GLY A 72 12.26 3.99 4.43
C GLY A 72 13.22 4.05 3.25
N ARG A 73 12.77 3.69 2.03
CA ARG A 73 13.62 3.72 0.83
C ARG A 73 13.91 5.13 0.32
N THR A 74 12.91 6.02 0.36
CA THR A 74 13.00 7.36 -0.25
C THR A 74 13.36 8.46 0.75
N GLY A 75 13.34 8.16 2.05
CA GLY A 75 13.52 9.15 3.11
C GLY A 75 12.33 10.12 3.29
N LYS A 76 11.26 9.97 2.51
CA LYS A 76 10.06 10.82 2.64
C LYS A 76 9.24 10.40 3.87
N PRO A 77 8.70 11.33 4.66
CA PRO A 77 7.85 11.02 5.81
C PRO A 77 6.64 10.13 5.47
N LEU A 78 6.17 9.38 6.46
CA LEU A 78 4.95 8.57 6.40
C LEU A 78 3.86 9.15 7.31
N LEU A 79 2.71 9.47 6.72
CA LEU A 79 1.49 9.88 7.40
C LEU A 79 0.51 8.68 7.50
N LEU A 80 0.02 8.42 8.71
CA LEU A 80 -0.92 7.33 8.98
C LEU A 80 -2.36 7.84 8.99
N ILE A 81 -3.19 7.27 8.14
CA ILE A 81 -4.64 7.49 8.07
C ILE A 81 -5.33 6.27 8.67
N ARG A 82 -6.14 6.48 9.71
CA ARG A 82 -6.82 5.40 10.45
C ARG A 82 -8.30 5.66 10.56
N LYS A 83 -9.08 4.60 10.82
CA LYS A 83 -10.49 4.75 11.21
C LYS A 83 -10.61 5.64 12.45
N ALA A 84 -11.75 6.31 12.56
CA ALA A 84 -12.05 7.21 13.67
C ALA A 84 -11.77 6.56 15.04
N GLY A 85 -11.17 7.32 15.95
CA GLY A 85 -10.81 6.87 17.29
C GLY A 85 -9.54 6.02 17.39
N LYS A 86 -8.81 5.78 16.29
CA LYS A 86 -7.54 5.01 16.30
C LYS A 86 -6.26 5.86 16.35
N LEU A 87 -6.35 7.17 16.14
CA LEU A 87 -5.24 8.11 16.30
C LEU A 87 -5.38 8.85 17.63
N PRO A 88 -4.27 9.07 18.38
CA PRO A 88 -4.30 9.93 19.55
C PRO A 88 -4.54 11.41 19.14
N PRO A 89 -5.17 12.22 20.02
CA PRO A 89 -5.37 13.64 19.74
C PRO A 89 -4.04 14.43 19.78
N PRO A 90 -3.92 15.52 19.01
CA PRO A 90 -4.92 16.05 18.09
C PRO A 90 -4.99 15.25 16.78
N ALA A 91 -6.19 14.92 16.32
CA ALA A 91 -6.43 14.25 15.05
C ALA A 91 -7.55 14.97 14.28
N ILE A 92 -7.39 15.08 12.96
CA ILE A 92 -8.39 15.66 12.06
C ILE A 92 -9.27 14.51 11.54
N ALA A 93 -10.58 14.64 11.66
CA ALA A 93 -11.56 13.70 11.10
C ALA A 93 -12.55 14.46 10.22
N LYS A 94 -12.84 13.92 9.03
CA LYS A 94 -13.85 14.46 8.11
C LYS A 94 -14.80 13.34 7.71
N ALA A 95 -16.08 13.51 8.03
CA ALA A 95 -17.13 12.65 7.49
C ALA A 95 -17.38 13.03 6.03
N MET A 96 -17.53 12.04 5.14
CA MET A 96 -17.98 12.28 3.78
C MET A 96 -19.52 12.30 3.82
N THR A 97 -20.10 13.49 3.82
CA THR A 97 -21.52 13.76 3.54
C THR A 97 -21.75 13.97 2.06
#